data_AF-A0A6G0USJ4-F1
#
_entry.id   AF-A0A6G0USJ4-F1
#
_cell.length_a   1.000
_cell.length_b   1.000
_cell.length_c   1.000
_cell.angle_alpha   90.00
_cell.angle_beta   90.00
_cell.angle_gamma   90.00
#
_symmetry.space_group_name_H-M   'P 1'
#
loop_
_entity.id
_entity.type
_entity.pdbx_description
1 polymer ?
#
loop_
_entity_poly.entity_id
_entity_poly.type
_entity_poly.pdbx_seq_one_letter_code
_entity_poly.pdbx_strand_id
1 'polypeptide(L)'
;MNRLITVLILVFGCSRGEYSDSLGREIIYPLAVDAYNHGVENCIQNTLGDHDFGGQFTVQCDSKKDTCSAYVVAHPGSKIVAIVFRGSTSEGEVEQEANETLNQPMVPFVGDYQVVVTGHSLGAAEATICAGTLAALKYVNSSKLLLMTFGSPRTGDKEFADAYKNLVPEAYRVVHKNDLIPHLPPEGLLGYIHIASEIWYNNNMKCDDPYVICDEEESFKCSNQVLTPTMEDHGEYYGLRNYLGNHECVPPGKPCS
;
A
#
# COMPACT_ATOMS: atom_id res chain seq x y z
N MET A 1 -12.60 -17.10 -55.52
CA MET A 1 -11.87 -17.69 -54.38
C MET A 1 -11.94 -16.73 -53.22
N ASN A 2 -12.93 -16.87 -52.35
CA ASN A 2 -13.07 -16.08 -51.13
C ASN A 2 -11.95 -16.45 -50.15
N ARG A 3 -11.11 -15.49 -49.77
CA ARG A 3 -10.27 -15.62 -48.58
C ARG A 3 -10.98 -14.93 -47.43
N LEU A 4 -11.57 -15.74 -46.54
CA LEU A 4 -11.96 -15.28 -45.21
C LEU A 4 -10.70 -14.75 -44.51
N ILE A 5 -10.70 -13.46 -44.19
CA ILE A 5 -9.76 -12.89 -43.22
C ILE A 5 -10.40 -13.14 -41.85
N THR A 6 -9.88 -14.13 -41.14
CA THR A 6 -10.23 -14.38 -39.74
C THR A 6 -9.77 -13.17 -38.93
N VAL A 7 -10.71 -12.34 -38.51
CA VAL A 7 -10.46 -11.30 -37.51
C VAL A 7 -10.22 -12.01 -36.18
N LEU A 8 -8.96 -12.17 -35.80
CA LEU A 8 -8.59 -12.55 -34.44
C LEU A 8 -8.97 -11.36 -33.55
N ILE A 9 -10.11 -11.47 -32.88
CA ILE A 9 -10.43 -10.59 -31.75
C ILE A 9 -9.45 -11.01 -30.65
N LEU A 10 -8.34 -10.29 -30.53
CA LEU A 10 -7.51 -10.32 -29.33
C LEU A 10 -8.38 -9.78 -28.20
N VAL A 11 -8.97 -10.71 -27.44
CA VAL A 11 -9.51 -10.41 -26.12
C VAL A 11 -8.30 -9.95 -25.30
N PHE A 12 -8.15 -8.63 -25.12
CA PHE A 12 -7.26 -8.09 -24.11
C PHE A 12 -7.81 -8.56 -22.75
N GLY A 13 -7.36 -9.74 -22.32
CA GLY A 13 -7.44 -10.10 -20.92
C GLY A 13 -6.72 -9.01 -20.12
N CYS A 14 -7.31 -8.61 -19.00
CA CYS A 14 -6.68 -7.72 -18.03
C CYS A 14 -5.41 -8.42 -17.53
N SER A 15 -4.26 -8.10 -18.12
CA SER A 15 -2.97 -8.56 -17.60
C SER A 15 -2.72 -7.77 -16.32
N ARG A 16 -2.64 -8.47 -15.18
CA ARG A 16 -2.17 -7.91 -13.92
C ARG A 16 -0.83 -7.21 -14.17
N GLY A 17 -0.71 -5.91 -13.92
CA GLY A 17 0.57 -5.21 -14.05
C GLY A 17 1.59 -5.81 -13.10
N GLU A 18 2.83 -6.05 -13.51
CA GLU A 18 3.83 -6.74 -12.67
C GLU A 18 4.26 -5.87 -11.48
N TYR A 19 4.54 -6.50 -10.33
CA TYR A 19 5.11 -5.82 -9.17
C TYR A 19 6.45 -5.16 -9.55
N SER A 20 6.66 -3.91 -9.09
CA SER A 20 7.88 -3.15 -9.31
C SER A 20 8.58 -2.85 -7.98
N ASP A 21 9.71 -3.51 -7.72
CA ASP A 21 10.58 -3.21 -6.57
C ASP A 21 11.05 -1.75 -6.61
N SER A 22 11.50 -1.26 -7.77
CA SER A 22 11.96 0.13 -7.92
C SER A 22 10.88 1.13 -7.56
N LEU A 23 9.63 0.93 -7.99
CA LEU A 23 8.52 1.81 -7.61
C LEU A 23 8.24 1.76 -6.10
N GLY A 24 8.26 0.56 -5.51
CA GLY A 24 8.08 0.37 -4.08
C GLY A 24 9.17 1.04 -3.24
N ARG A 25 10.42 0.87 -3.65
CA ARG A 25 11.63 1.34 -2.97
C ARG A 25 11.88 2.83 -3.14
N GLU A 26 11.68 3.35 -4.34
CA GLU A 26 12.07 4.72 -4.69
C GLU A 26 10.97 5.74 -4.37
N ILE A 27 9.70 5.32 -4.43
CA ILE A 27 8.55 6.23 -4.33
C ILE A 27 7.59 5.80 -3.23
N ILE A 28 7.00 4.61 -3.33
CA ILE A 28 5.80 4.28 -2.55
C ILE A 28 6.11 4.10 -1.06
N TYR A 29 7.18 3.39 -0.68
CA TYR A 29 7.55 3.23 0.72
C TYR A 29 8.05 4.53 1.36
N PRO A 30 8.93 5.33 0.72
CA PRO A 30 9.28 6.67 1.22
C PRO A 30 8.05 7.53 1.52
N LEU A 31 7.05 7.56 0.64
CA LEU A 31 5.78 8.25 0.89
C LEU A 31 5.05 7.71 2.13
N ALA A 32 4.97 6.39 2.30
CA ALA A 32 4.35 5.78 3.47
C ALA A 32 5.10 6.12 4.78
N VAL A 33 6.42 6.24 4.75
CA VAL A 33 7.22 6.67 5.90
C VAL A 33 7.03 8.17 6.16
N ASP A 34 7.00 9.01 5.11
CA ASP A 34 6.79 10.46 5.23
C ASP A 34 5.48 10.79 5.95
N ALA A 35 4.47 9.91 5.87
CA ALA A 35 3.21 10.04 6.59
C ALA A 35 3.39 10.20 8.11
N TYR A 36 4.45 9.61 8.69
CA TYR A 36 4.77 9.66 10.12
C TYR A 36 5.48 10.94 10.57
N ASN A 37 5.90 11.80 9.63
CA ASN A 37 6.64 13.02 9.93
C ASN A 37 5.74 14.23 10.19
N HIS A 38 6.25 15.17 11.00
CA HIS A 38 5.64 16.50 11.13
C HIS A 38 6.00 17.36 9.92
N GLY A 39 5.01 17.97 9.27
CA GLY A 39 5.24 18.77 8.06
C GLY A 39 5.52 17.91 6.83
N VAL A 40 4.64 16.93 6.59
CA VAL A 40 4.71 15.94 5.51
C VAL A 40 5.11 16.53 4.15
N GLU A 41 4.56 17.68 3.76
CA GLU A 41 4.88 18.35 2.49
C GLU A 41 6.39 18.62 2.32
N ASN A 42 7.09 19.03 3.39
CA ASN A 42 8.53 19.25 3.34
C ASN A 42 9.31 17.95 3.14
N CYS A 43 8.80 16.83 3.65
CA CYS A 43 9.45 15.53 3.49
C CYS A 43 9.21 14.95 2.09
N ILE A 44 7.99 15.13 1.56
CA ILE A 44 7.65 14.75 0.18
C ILE A 44 8.57 15.42 -0.83
N GLN A 45 9.02 16.66 -0.58
CA GLN A 45 9.99 17.36 -1.44
C GLN A 45 11.29 16.57 -1.64
N ASN A 46 11.74 15.79 -0.63
CA ASN A 46 12.91 14.93 -0.75
C ASN A 46 12.63 13.69 -1.59
N THR A 47 11.42 13.15 -1.51
CA THR A 47 10.99 11.94 -2.19
C THR A 47 10.65 12.18 -3.66
N LEU A 48 9.84 13.19 -3.96
CA LEU A 48 9.26 13.43 -5.29
C LEU A 48 9.87 14.62 -6.03
N GLY A 49 10.54 15.55 -5.34
CA GLY A 49 10.96 16.79 -5.98
C GLY A 49 9.75 17.67 -6.33
N ASP A 50 9.48 17.90 -7.62
CA ASP A 50 8.37 18.72 -8.10
C ASP A 50 7.03 17.99 -7.95
N HIS A 51 6.13 18.49 -7.12
CA HIS A 51 4.89 17.80 -6.75
C HIS A 51 3.74 18.78 -6.45
N ASP A 52 2.51 18.28 -6.58
CA ASP A 52 1.29 19.00 -6.17
C ASP A 52 0.77 18.38 -4.87
N PHE A 53 0.92 19.08 -3.75
CA PHE A 53 0.43 18.61 -2.46
C PHE A 53 -1.08 18.92 -2.30
N GLY A 54 -1.87 17.87 -2.11
CA GLY A 54 -3.33 17.95 -1.96
C GLY A 54 -3.79 18.19 -0.52
N GLY A 55 -2.88 18.13 0.45
CA GLY A 55 -3.15 18.34 1.87
C GLY A 55 -3.00 17.07 2.73
N GLN A 56 -2.84 17.30 4.03
CA GLN A 56 -2.84 16.26 5.08
C GLN A 56 -4.08 16.42 5.95
N PHE A 57 -4.71 15.29 6.24
CA PHE A 57 -5.87 15.16 7.10
C PHE A 57 -5.45 14.33 8.30
N THR A 58 -5.73 14.84 9.49
CA THR A 58 -5.38 14.16 10.75
C THR A 58 -6.62 14.14 11.62
N VAL A 59 -6.94 12.96 12.09
CA VAL A 59 -8.14 12.66 12.87
C VAL A 59 -7.72 11.88 14.11
N GLN A 60 -8.59 11.89 15.13
CA GLN A 60 -8.31 11.18 16.36
C GLN A 60 -8.86 9.76 16.23
N CYS A 61 -7.99 8.77 16.04
CA CYS A 61 -8.39 7.37 15.89
C CYS A 61 -8.63 6.64 17.20
N ASP A 62 -8.22 7.20 18.36
CA ASP A 62 -8.28 6.44 19.60
C ASP A 62 -8.73 7.23 20.85
N SER A 63 -9.09 6.46 21.89
CA SER A 63 -9.55 6.98 23.19
C SER A 63 -8.43 7.55 24.07
N LYS A 64 -7.16 7.43 23.67
CA LYS A 64 -5.97 7.92 24.41
C LYS A 64 -5.30 9.14 23.78
N LYS A 65 -5.88 9.70 22.71
CA LYS A 65 -5.44 10.88 21.93
C LYS A 65 -4.36 10.60 20.88
N ASP A 66 -4.19 9.35 20.47
CA ASP A 66 -3.45 9.04 19.27
C ASP A 66 -4.19 9.53 18.03
N THR A 67 -3.41 9.88 17.02
CA THR A 67 -3.92 10.44 15.78
C THR A 67 -3.58 9.52 14.63
N CYS A 68 -4.50 9.42 13.69
CA CYS A 68 -4.28 8.78 12.42
C CYS A 68 -4.34 9.86 11.35
N SER A 69 -3.63 9.64 10.25
CA SER A 69 -3.45 10.69 9.26
C SER A 69 -3.42 10.12 7.86
N ALA A 70 -4.02 10.84 6.93
CA ALA A 70 -3.90 10.57 5.52
C ALA A 70 -3.47 11.82 4.79
N TYR A 71 -2.73 11.71 3.70
CA TYR A 71 -2.45 12.83 2.81
C TYR A 71 -2.58 12.43 1.35
N VAL A 72 -2.73 13.43 0.49
CA VAL A 72 -2.78 13.26 -0.96
C VAL A 72 -1.67 14.05 -1.61
N VAL A 73 -0.96 13.44 -2.56
CA VAL A 73 0.06 14.11 -3.37
C VAL A 73 -0.02 13.64 -4.81
N ALA A 74 0.12 14.56 -5.76
CA ALA A 74 0.32 14.21 -7.17
C ALA A 74 1.77 14.46 -7.59
N HIS A 75 2.32 13.55 -8.38
CA HIS A 75 3.62 13.67 -9.02
C HIS A 75 3.44 13.76 -10.53
N PRO A 76 3.50 14.96 -11.13
CA PRO A 76 3.29 15.13 -12.57
C PRO A 76 4.29 14.37 -13.45
N GLY A 77 5.56 14.27 -13.00
CA GLY A 77 6.62 13.57 -13.73
C GLY A 77 6.32 12.09 -13.96
N SER A 78 5.84 11.39 -12.92
CA SER A 78 5.45 9.96 -13.01
C SER A 78 3.98 9.75 -13.32
N LYS A 79 3.17 10.81 -13.43
CA LYS A 79 1.71 10.76 -13.57
C LYS A 79 1.02 9.90 -12.50
N ILE A 80 1.41 10.10 -11.24
CA ILE A 80 0.83 9.38 -10.09
C ILE A 80 0.07 10.37 -9.21
N VAL A 81 -1.09 9.95 -8.69
CA VAL A 81 -1.73 10.55 -7.52
C VAL A 81 -1.69 9.52 -6.40
N ALA A 82 -1.00 9.82 -5.31
CA ALA A 82 -0.88 8.94 -4.16
C ALA A 82 -1.82 9.39 -3.03
N ILE A 83 -2.60 8.46 -2.50
CA ILE A 83 -3.35 8.57 -1.25
C ILE A 83 -2.60 7.73 -0.22
N VAL A 84 -2.09 8.37 0.81
CA VAL A 84 -1.14 7.75 1.74
C VAL A 84 -1.71 7.78 3.15
N PHE A 85 -1.77 6.62 3.80
CA PHE A 85 -2.29 6.46 5.15
C PHE A 85 -1.15 6.19 6.14
N ARG A 86 -1.14 6.95 7.23
CA ARG A 86 -0.30 6.75 8.41
C ARG A 86 -1.06 5.91 9.42
N GLY A 87 -0.45 4.82 9.89
CA GLY A 87 -0.94 4.10 11.06
C GLY A 87 -0.87 4.90 12.36
N SER A 88 -1.22 4.26 13.47
CA SER A 88 -1.18 4.88 14.80
C SER A 88 0.25 5.28 15.19
N THR A 89 0.36 6.38 15.93
CA THR A 89 1.60 6.81 16.59
C THR A 89 1.90 6.03 17.86
N SER A 90 0.95 5.21 18.34
CA SER A 90 1.11 4.29 19.45
C SER A 90 0.90 2.83 19.01
N GLU A 91 1.64 1.92 19.64
CA GLU A 91 1.54 0.49 19.38
C GLU A 91 0.26 -0.06 20.03
N GLY A 92 -0.82 -0.15 19.26
CA GLY A 92 -2.03 -0.84 19.68
C GLY A 92 -3.29 -0.38 18.94
N GLU A 93 -3.86 -1.34 18.20
CA GLU A 93 -5.26 -1.43 17.78
C GLU A 93 -5.67 -0.70 16.48
N VAL A 94 -6.30 -1.50 15.61
CA VAL A 94 -6.88 -1.15 14.31
C VAL A 94 -8.37 -1.42 14.42
N GLU A 95 -9.19 -0.39 14.58
CA GLU A 95 -10.60 -0.45 14.22
C GLU A 95 -11.14 0.97 14.20
N GLN A 96 -11.57 1.41 13.00
CA GLN A 96 -12.35 2.61 12.70
C GLN A 96 -11.58 3.82 12.13
N GLU A 97 -11.21 3.80 10.85
CA GLU A 97 -11.01 5.05 10.06
C GLU A 97 -11.33 4.89 8.56
N ALA A 98 -12.62 4.93 8.20
CA ALA A 98 -13.06 5.07 6.80
C ALA A 98 -14.05 6.22 6.56
N ASN A 99 -14.62 6.80 7.64
CA ASN A 99 -15.77 7.71 7.52
C ASN A 99 -15.41 9.20 7.44
N GLU A 100 -14.18 9.62 7.74
CA GLU A 100 -13.81 11.05 7.82
C GLU A 100 -13.05 11.57 6.59
N THR A 101 -12.51 10.70 5.73
CA THR A 101 -11.81 11.08 4.48
C THR A 101 -12.76 11.62 3.40
N LEU A 102 -14.08 11.40 3.52
CA LEU A 102 -15.07 11.75 2.48
C LEU A 102 -15.61 13.20 2.55
N ASN A 103 -15.24 13.98 3.57
CA ASN A 103 -15.76 15.35 3.76
C ASN A 103 -14.78 16.46 3.34
N GLN A 104 -13.72 16.11 2.61
CA GLN A 104 -12.72 17.08 2.14
C GLN A 104 -13.10 17.63 0.75
N PRO A 105 -12.71 18.87 0.43
CA PRO A 105 -12.98 19.44 -0.88
C PRO A 105 -12.40 18.53 -1.96
N MET A 106 -13.24 18.18 -2.94
CA MET A 106 -12.80 17.42 -4.11
C MET A 106 -11.61 18.14 -4.75
N VAL A 107 -10.44 17.51 -4.74
CA VAL A 107 -9.34 17.92 -5.61
C VAL A 107 -9.77 17.55 -7.03
N PRO A 108 -9.87 18.51 -7.97
CA PRO A 108 -10.25 18.19 -9.35
C PRO A 108 -9.27 17.16 -9.93
N PHE A 109 -9.79 16.02 -10.37
CA PHE A 109 -8.98 14.95 -10.95
C PHE A 109 -8.30 15.42 -12.23
N VAL A 110 -6.97 15.33 -12.26
CA VAL A 110 -6.14 15.76 -13.39
C VAL A 110 -5.80 14.55 -14.25
N GLY A 111 -6.42 14.41 -15.42
CA GLY A 111 -5.85 13.69 -16.57
C GLY A 111 -5.59 12.17 -16.46
N ASP A 112 -4.53 11.73 -17.14
CA ASP A 112 -4.16 10.32 -17.35
C ASP A 112 -3.23 9.78 -16.26
N TYR A 113 -3.62 9.93 -14.99
CA TYR A 113 -2.80 9.54 -13.84
C TYR A 113 -3.20 8.16 -13.30
N GLN A 114 -2.22 7.43 -12.76
CA GLN A 114 -2.45 6.25 -11.93
C GLN A 114 -2.71 6.68 -10.50
N VAL A 115 -3.76 6.14 -9.88
CA VAL A 115 -4.05 6.35 -8.46
C VAL A 115 -3.34 5.27 -7.67
N VAL A 116 -2.44 5.69 -6.79
CA VAL A 116 -1.70 4.82 -5.87
C VAL A 116 -2.32 4.98 -4.49
N VAL A 117 -2.63 3.88 -3.83
CA VAL A 117 -3.04 3.87 -2.44
C VAL A 117 -2.01 3.07 -1.66
N THR A 118 -1.47 3.64 -0.59
CA THR A 118 -0.39 3.03 0.19
C THR A 118 -0.51 3.38 1.67
N GLY A 119 0.13 2.56 2.47
CA GLY A 119 0.28 2.76 3.90
C GLY A 119 1.18 1.70 4.50
N HIS A 120 1.61 1.96 5.73
CA HIS A 120 2.41 1.06 6.53
C HIS A 120 1.67 0.71 7.82
N SER A 121 1.84 -0.52 8.33
CA SER A 121 1.23 -0.97 9.59
C SER A 121 -0.31 -0.83 9.57
N LEU A 122 -0.93 -0.19 10.56
CA LEU A 122 -2.36 0.15 10.53
C LEU A 122 -2.77 0.90 9.24
N GLY A 123 -1.96 1.86 8.78
CA GLY A 123 -2.26 2.61 7.56
C GLY A 123 -2.30 1.72 6.31
N ALA A 124 -1.64 0.56 6.32
CA ALA A 124 -1.74 -0.42 5.24
C ALA A 124 -3.14 -1.08 5.17
N ALA A 125 -3.78 -1.33 6.32
CA ALA A 125 -5.14 -1.84 6.38
C ALA A 125 -6.15 -0.78 5.89
N GLU A 126 -5.98 0.47 6.31
CA GLU A 126 -6.79 1.60 5.86
C GLU A 126 -6.65 1.82 4.34
N ALA A 127 -5.42 1.78 3.83
CA ALA A 127 -5.14 1.83 2.40
C ALA A 127 -5.86 0.72 1.63
N THR A 128 -5.86 -0.50 2.17
CA THR A 128 -6.54 -1.66 1.58
C THR A 128 -8.06 -1.44 1.52
N ILE A 129 -8.68 -0.96 2.60
CA ILE A 129 -10.12 -0.63 2.62
C ILE A 129 -10.42 0.52 1.65
N CYS A 130 -9.59 1.56 1.64
CA CYS A 130 -9.75 2.73 0.78
C CYS A 130 -9.72 2.35 -0.70
N ALA A 131 -8.69 1.62 -1.15
CA ALA A 131 -8.59 1.19 -2.55
C ALA A 131 -9.77 0.29 -2.96
N GLY A 132 -10.16 -0.65 -2.11
CA GLY A 132 -11.34 -1.50 -2.36
C GLY A 132 -12.62 -0.67 -2.51
N THR A 133 -12.80 0.34 -1.66
CA THR A 133 -13.94 1.26 -1.68
C THR A 133 -13.95 2.13 -2.95
N LEU A 134 -12.80 2.71 -3.33
CA LEU A 134 -12.66 3.52 -4.54
C LEU A 134 -13.03 2.73 -5.80
N ALA A 135 -12.60 1.46 -5.88
CA ALA A 135 -12.95 0.57 -6.97
C ALA A 135 -14.42 0.15 -6.95
N ALA A 136 -14.93 -0.31 -5.79
CA ALA A 136 -16.30 -0.80 -5.66
C ALA A 136 -17.35 0.28 -5.95
N LEU A 137 -17.11 1.51 -5.48
CA LEU A 137 -17.96 2.67 -5.74
C LEU A 137 -17.69 3.36 -7.08
N LYS A 138 -16.72 2.84 -7.86
CA LYS A 138 -16.35 3.34 -9.20
C LYS A 138 -15.89 4.80 -9.21
N TYR A 139 -15.31 5.28 -8.11
CA TYR A 139 -14.64 6.57 -8.07
C TYR A 139 -13.34 6.55 -8.90
N VAL A 140 -12.67 5.40 -8.95
CA VAL A 140 -11.48 5.17 -9.77
C VAL A 140 -11.70 3.91 -10.61
N ASN A 141 -11.26 3.94 -11.87
CA ASN A 141 -11.24 2.75 -12.70
C ASN A 141 -10.20 1.76 -12.15
N SER A 142 -10.59 0.51 -11.91
CA SER A 142 -9.70 -0.54 -11.38
C SER A 142 -8.38 -0.69 -12.14
N SER A 143 -8.36 -0.44 -13.45
CA SER A 143 -7.12 -0.48 -14.27
C SER A 143 -6.15 0.67 -14.03
N LYS A 144 -6.58 1.71 -13.29
CA LYS A 144 -5.77 2.86 -12.91
C LYS A 144 -5.45 2.86 -11.41
N LEU A 145 -5.87 1.84 -10.68
CA LEU A 145 -5.72 1.78 -9.23
C LEU A 145 -4.63 0.77 -8.86
N LEU A 146 -3.58 1.25 -8.21
CA LEU A 146 -2.51 0.45 -7.63
C LEU A 146 -2.61 0.53 -6.10
N LEU A 147 -2.78 -0.61 -5.44
CA LEU A 147 -2.56 -0.75 -4.01
C LEU A 147 -1.18 -1.35 -3.79
N MET A 148 -0.34 -0.68 -3.02
CA MET A 148 0.91 -1.26 -2.52
C MET A 148 1.05 -0.90 -1.04
N THR A 149 1.13 -1.91 -0.19
CA THR A 149 1.13 -1.74 1.27
C THR A 149 2.32 -2.44 1.91
N PHE A 150 2.68 -2.03 3.12
CA PHE A 150 3.86 -2.52 3.83
C PHE A 150 3.48 -2.95 5.25
N GLY A 151 3.81 -4.19 5.61
CA GLY A 151 3.50 -4.71 6.95
C GLY A 151 2.01 -4.68 7.26
N SER A 152 1.16 -4.96 6.27
CA SER A 152 -0.31 -4.90 6.43
C SER A 152 -0.81 -6.05 7.31
N PRO A 153 -1.62 -5.77 8.35
CA PRO A 153 -2.38 -6.82 9.02
C PRO A 153 -3.51 -7.34 8.11
N ARG A 154 -4.11 -8.48 8.48
CA ARG A 154 -5.31 -9.02 7.82
C ARG A 154 -6.47 -8.03 8.02
N THR A 155 -7.18 -7.73 6.93
CA THR A 155 -8.06 -6.56 6.87
C THR A 155 -9.54 -6.92 6.65
N GLY A 156 -9.85 -8.12 6.16
CA GLY A 156 -11.23 -8.52 5.90
C GLY A 156 -11.43 -10.03 5.96
N ASP A 157 -12.65 -10.46 5.69
CA ASP A 157 -13.04 -11.86 5.61
C ASP A 157 -12.77 -12.46 4.22
N LYS A 158 -13.14 -13.73 4.05
CA LYS A 158 -12.93 -14.47 2.80
C LYS A 158 -13.67 -13.85 1.64
N GLU A 159 -14.92 -13.40 1.83
CA GLU A 159 -15.69 -12.73 0.80
C GLU A 159 -15.02 -11.42 0.34
N PHE A 160 -14.50 -10.63 1.28
CA PHE A 160 -13.74 -9.43 0.98
C PHE A 160 -12.47 -9.74 0.17
N ALA A 161 -11.69 -10.74 0.60
CA ALA A 161 -10.45 -11.13 -0.08
C ALA A 161 -10.68 -11.66 -1.50
N ASP A 162 -11.70 -12.52 -1.69
CA ASP A 162 -12.07 -13.05 -3.00
C ASP A 162 -12.51 -11.94 -3.96
N ALA A 163 -13.31 -10.99 -3.47
CA ALA A 163 -13.78 -9.86 -4.26
C ALA A 163 -12.62 -8.95 -4.67
N TYR A 164 -11.63 -8.77 -3.78
CA TYR A 164 -10.52 -7.83 -3.96
C TYR A 164 -9.71 -8.11 -5.24
N LYS A 165 -9.48 -9.38 -5.55
CA LYS A 165 -8.73 -9.82 -6.74
C LYS A 165 -9.27 -9.25 -8.05
N ASN A 166 -10.58 -9.03 -8.12
CA ASN A 166 -11.25 -8.46 -9.30
C ASN A 166 -11.46 -6.95 -9.18
N LEU A 167 -11.64 -6.43 -7.96
CA LEU A 167 -11.85 -5.01 -7.71
C LEU A 167 -10.59 -4.18 -7.91
N VAL A 168 -9.44 -4.67 -7.43
CA VAL A 168 -8.14 -4.00 -7.50
C VAL A 168 -7.10 -5.01 -8.00
N PRO A 169 -7.00 -5.22 -9.32
CA PRO A 169 -6.10 -6.22 -9.89
C PRO A 169 -4.63 -5.99 -9.54
N GLU A 170 -4.20 -4.73 -9.45
CA GLU A 170 -2.85 -4.35 -9.03
C GLU A 170 -2.82 -4.06 -7.52
N ALA A 171 -2.86 -5.14 -6.74
CA ALA A 171 -2.77 -5.10 -5.28
C ALA A 171 -1.60 -5.94 -4.78
N TYR A 172 -0.69 -5.29 -4.03
CA TYR A 172 0.54 -5.88 -3.53
C TYR A 172 0.72 -5.59 -2.04
N ARG A 173 0.80 -6.64 -1.22
CA ARG A 173 1.27 -6.54 0.17
C ARG A 173 2.73 -6.91 0.23
N VAL A 174 3.59 -5.96 0.60
CA VAL A 174 5.01 -6.21 0.83
C VAL A 174 5.22 -6.57 2.29
N VAL A 175 5.90 -7.68 2.53
CA VAL A 175 6.22 -8.21 3.88
C VAL A 175 7.72 -8.40 4.01
N HIS A 176 8.29 -7.88 5.09
CA HIS A 176 9.71 -7.99 5.40
C HIS A 176 9.95 -9.09 6.45
N LYS A 177 10.78 -10.08 6.10
CA LYS A 177 11.24 -11.17 6.98
C LYS A 177 10.13 -11.74 7.86
N ASN A 178 10.27 -11.59 9.18
CA ASN A 178 9.42 -12.16 10.20
C ASN A 178 8.52 -11.09 10.83
N ASP A 179 8.18 -10.02 10.09
CA ASP A 179 7.28 -8.98 10.57
C ASP A 179 6.03 -9.59 11.22
N LEU A 180 5.77 -9.26 12.49
CA LEU A 180 4.63 -9.73 13.26
C LEU A 180 3.28 -9.24 12.72
N ILE A 181 3.20 -8.02 12.20
CA ILE A 181 1.92 -7.36 11.93
C ILE A 181 1.12 -8.09 10.83
N PRO A 182 1.72 -8.57 9.72
CA PRO A 182 1.02 -9.43 8.77
C PRO A 182 0.44 -10.72 9.36
N HIS A 183 0.88 -11.18 10.52
CA HIS A 183 0.30 -12.35 11.17
C HIS A 183 -0.88 -12.01 12.10
N LEU A 184 -1.30 -10.75 12.14
CA LEU A 184 -2.40 -10.26 12.97
C LEU A 184 -3.60 -9.78 12.15
N PRO A 185 -4.84 -9.98 12.62
CA PRO A 185 -5.23 -10.97 13.64
C PRO A 185 -4.78 -12.38 13.23
N PRO A 186 -4.49 -13.31 14.17
CA PRO A 186 -4.05 -14.67 13.84
C PRO A 186 -4.97 -15.41 12.86
N GLU A 187 -4.39 -16.27 12.03
CA GLU A 187 -5.17 -17.08 11.09
C GLU A 187 -6.20 -17.94 11.84
N GLY A 188 -7.42 -18.01 11.30
CA GLY A 188 -8.53 -18.73 11.94
C GLY A 188 -9.20 -17.98 13.11
N LEU A 189 -8.66 -16.82 13.53
CA LEU A 189 -9.33 -15.95 14.49
C LEU A 189 -10.32 -15.03 13.76
N LEU A 190 -11.59 -15.12 14.14
CA LEU A 190 -12.69 -14.25 13.64
C LEU A 190 -12.88 -14.23 12.11
N GLY A 191 -12.23 -15.12 11.37
CA GLY A 191 -12.36 -15.25 9.92
C GLY A 191 -11.52 -14.26 9.10
N TYR A 192 -10.61 -13.51 9.73
CA TYR A 192 -9.73 -12.58 9.01
C TYR A 192 -8.77 -13.33 8.09
N ILE A 193 -8.61 -12.81 6.89
CA ILE A 193 -7.72 -13.33 5.86
C ILE A 193 -7.12 -12.19 5.03
N HIS A 194 -5.92 -12.41 4.49
CA HIS A 194 -5.28 -11.49 3.57
C HIS A 194 -5.92 -11.49 2.19
N ILE A 195 -5.86 -10.33 1.55
CA ILE A 195 -5.97 -10.22 0.09
C ILE A 195 -4.70 -10.82 -0.57
N ALA A 196 -4.83 -11.36 -1.79
CA ALA A 196 -3.69 -11.57 -2.68
C ALA A 196 -3.24 -10.23 -3.31
N SER A 197 -1.99 -10.00 -3.70
CA SER A 197 -0.82 -10.87 -3.72
C SER A 197 0.23 -10.43 -2.68
N GLU A 198 0.97 -11.38 -2.13
CA GLU A 198 2.07 -11.10 -1.20
C GLU A 198 3.42 -11.06 -1.93
N ILE A 199 4.23 -10.04 -1.62
CA ILE A 199 5.62 -9.92 -2.00
C ILE A 199 6.46 -10.05 -0.73
N TRP A 200 7.11 -11.20 -0.57
CA TRP A 200 7.84 -11.51 0.65
C TRP A 200 9.35 -11.43 0.44
N TYR A 201 9.98 -10.56 1.21
CA TYR A 201 11.42 -10.43 1.29
C TYR A 201 11.95 -11.10 2.55
N ASN A 202 12.37 -12.35 2.44
CA ASN A 202 13.03 -13.07 3.53
C ASN A 202 14.55 -12.76 3.58
N ASN A 203 14.89 -11.47 3.57
CA ASN A 203 16.25 -10.93 3.57
C ASN A 203 16.19 -9.44 3.97
N ASN A 204 17.28 -8.69 3.78
CA ASN A 204 17.36 -7.30 4.21
C ASN A 204 16.83 -6.29 3.17
N MET A 205 16.14 -6.75 2.12
CA MET A 205 15.59 -5.93 1.03
C MET A 205 16.64 -5.02 0.38
N LYS A 206 17.90 -5.46 0.27
CA LYS A 206 18.92 -4.71 -0.47
C LYS A 206 18.60 -4.73 -1.96
N CYS A 207 19.28 -3.87 -2.71
CA CYS A 207 19.24 -3.98 -4.16
C CYS A 207 19.66 -5.37 -4.62
N ASP A 208 18.92 -5.89 -5.59
CA ASP A 208 19.06 -7.24 -6.16
C ASP A 208 18.80 -8.40 -5.19
N ASP A 209 18.42 -8.12 -3.94
CA ASP A 209 17.96 -9.18 -3.03
C ASP A 209 16.69 -9.81 -3.61
N PRO A 210 16.61 -11.16 -3.65
CA PRO A 210 15.47 -11.83 -4.24
C PRO A 210 14.23 -11.71 -3.34
N TYR A 211 13.05 -11.77 -3.94
CA TYR A 211 11.78 -11.86 -3.22
C TYR A 211 10.91 -12.98 -3.80
N VAL A 212 9.93 -13.42 -3.02
CA VAL A 212 8.94 -14.42 -3.43
C VAL A 212 7.60 -13.74 -3.66
N ILE A 213 6.96 -14.05 -4.79
CA ILE A 213 5.59 -13.61 -5.07
C ILE A 213 4.63 -14.77 -4.80
N CYS A 214 3.62 -14.52 -3.96
CA CYS A 214 2.51 -15.44 -3.74
C CYS A 214 1.20 -14.79 -4.18
N ASP A 215 0.63 -15.31 -5.27
CA ASP A 215 -0.63 -14.82 -5.88
C ASP A 215 -1.90 -15.49 -5.30
N GLU A 216 -1.74 -16.17 -4.16
CA GLU A 216 -2.79 -16.81 -3.39
C GLU A 216 -2.82 -16.22 -1.98
N GLU A 217 -3.97 -16.34 -1.33
CA GLU A 217 -4.17 -15.93 0.06
C GLU A 217 -3.41 -16.88 1.00
N GLU A 218 -2.81 -16.35 2.08
CA GLU A 218 -2.20 -17.12 3.17
C GLU A 218 -1.18 -18.21 2.76
N SER A 219 -0.44 -17.99 1.66
CA SER A 219 0.49 -19.00 1.13
C SER A 219 1.63 -19.35 2.08
N PHE A 220 1.80 -20.64 2.37
CA PHE A 220 2.98 -21.18 3.06
C PHE A 220 4.29 -21.07 2.24
N LYS A 221 4.23 -20.63 0.97
CA LYS A 221 5.45 -20.31 0.20
C LYS A 221 6.03 -18.94 0.57
N CYS A 222 5.21 -18.05 1.14
CA CYS A 222 5.59 -16.71 1.57
C CYS A 222 5.63 -16.62 3.11
N SER A 223 5.30 -15.45 3.69
CA SER A 223 5.50 -15.20 5.12
C SER A 223 4.68 -16.10 6.04
N ASN A 224 3.59 -16.74 5.56
CA ASN A 224 2.76 -17.60 6.42
C ASN A 224 3.50 -18.83 6.99
N GLN A 225 4.71 -19.12 6.53
CA GLN A 225 5.59 -20.15 7.13
C GLN A 225 6.40 -19.67 8.34
N VAL A 226 6.38 -18.38 8.67
CA VAL A 226 7.15 -17.79 9.79
C VAL A 226 6.61 -18.32 11.12
N LEU A 227 7.47 -19.01 11.88
CA LEU A 227 7.11 -19.58 13.19
C LEU A 227 7.36 -18.64 14.37
N THR A 228 8.29 -17.70 14.20
CA THR A 228 8.73 -16.77 15.25
C THR A 228 8.69 -15.35 14.70
N PRO A 229 7.49 -14.75 14.63
CA PRO A 229 7.33 -13.36 14.21
C PRO A 229 7.91 -12.37 15.22
N THR A 230 8.34 -11.20 14.75
CA THR A 230 8.98 -10.16 15.56
C THR A 230 8.48 -8.77 15.18
N MET A 231 8.45 -7.86 16.16
CA MET A 231 8.19 -6.44 15.90
C MET A 231 9.40 -5.70 15.32
N GLU A 232 10.61 -6.28 15.39
CA GLU A 232 11.83 -5.65 14.88
C GLU A 232 11.78 -5.48 13.36
N ASP A 233 11.36 -6.53 12.65
CA ASP A 233 11.28 -6.52 11.18
C ASP A 233 10.13 -5.63 10.65
N HIS A 234 9.18 -5.25 11.51
CA HIS A 234 8.07 -4.35 11.15
C HIS A 234 8.54 -2.92 10.90
N GLY A 235 9.58 -2.47 11.59
CA GLY A 235 9.99 -1.05 11.58
C GLY A 235 10.85 -0.64 10.38
N GLU A 236 11.24 -1.57 9.50
CA GLU A 236 12.22 -1.33 8.44
C GLU A 236 11.82 -2.00 7.14
N TYR A 237 11.73 -1.24 6.04
CA TYR A 237 11.62 -1.78 4.70
C TYR A 237 12.59 -1.05 3.76
N TYR A 238 13.22 -1.78 2.85
CA TYR A 238 14.20 -1.23 1.90
C TYR A 238 15.36 -0.43 2.53
N GLY A 239 15.70 -0.71 3.80
CA GLY A 239 16.70 0.02 4.57
C GLY A 239 16.25 1.40 5.07
N LEU A 240 14.99 1.76 4.84
CA LEU A 240 14.35 2.92 5.44
C LEU A 240 13.60 2.47 6.70
N ARG A 241 13.85 3.17 7.80
CA ARG A 241 13.20 2.89 9.09
C ARG A 241 12.13 3.91 9.36
N ASN A 242 10.98 3.40 9.78
CA ASN A 242 9.96 4.22 10.41
C ASN A 242 10.30 4.37 11.90
N TYR A 243 11.18 5.33 12.22
CA TYR A 243 11.45 5.64 13.62
C TYR A 243 10.27 6.41 14.19
N LEU A 244 9.36 5.70 14.86
CA LEU A 244 8.39 6.30 15.76
C LEU A 244 9.16 7.18 16.78
N GLY A 245 9.19 8.50 16.55
CA GLY A 245 9.78 9.48 17.47
C GLY A 245 10.98 10.30 16.96
N ASN A 246 11.64 9.94 15.85
CA ASN A 246 12.61 10.81 15.19
C ASN A 246 11.95 11.39 13.93
N HIS A 247 11.31 12.54 14.09
CA HIS A 247 10.57 13.28 13.05
C HIS A 247 11.48 13.88 11.97
N GLU A 248 12.40 13.09 11.42
CA GLU A 248 13.28 13.49 10.33
C GLU A 248 12.77 12.90 9.01
N CYS A 249 12.65 13.75 7.99
CA CYS A 249 12.28 13.33 6.65
C CYS A 249 13.24 12.25 6.15
N VAL A 250 12.70 11.19 5.52
CA VAL A 250 13.55 10.16 4.94
C VAL A 250 14.33 10.71 3.74
N PRO A 251 15.53 10.19 3.46
CA PRO A 251 16.20 10.47 2.21
C PRO A 251 15.36 9.94 1.03
N PRO A 252 15.53 10.50 -0.18
CA PRO A 252 14.92 9.93 -1.37
C PRO A 252 15.27 8.45 -1.48
N GLY A 253 14.30 7.64 -1.89
CA GLY A 253 14.57 6.25 -2.18
C GLY A 253 15.63 6.15 -3.27
N LYS A 254 16.60 5.24 -3.08
CA LYS A 254 17.75 5.12 -3.99
C LYS A 254 17.47 4.06 -5.04
N PRO A 255 17.74 4.35 -6.32
CA PRO A 255 17.67 3.33 -7.36
C PRO A 255 18.74 2.28 -7.13
N CYS A 256 18.44 1.06 -7.55
CA CYS A 256 19.43 0.00 -7.63
C CYS A 256 20.38 0.27 -8.79
N SER A 257 21.68 0.21 -8.50
CA SER A 257 22.79 0.61 -9.39
C SER A 257 23.14 -0.43 -10.44
#